data_AF-A0A9W9SVP9-F1
#
_entry.id   AF-A0A9W9SVP9-F1
#
_cell.length_a   1.000
_cell.length_b   1.000
_cell.length_c   1.000
_cell.angle_alpha   90.00
_cell.angle_beta   90.00
_cell.angle_gamma   90.00
#
_symmetry.space_group_name_H-M   'P 1'
#
loop_
_entity.id
_entity.type
_entity.pdbx_description
1 polymer ?
#
loop_
_entity_poly.entity_id
_entity_poly.type
_entity_poly.pdbx_seq_one_letter_code
_entity_poly.pdbx_strand_id
1 'polypeptide(L)'
;MNFGHIVSLGLLLATSAAHGASEDVVEFASSKKDSTTKPIFLFIMTDDQDLKLDSLAYTPLTMKYMAKKGTTFTNHFVTTALCCPSRISLLTGPLAHNTNVTYIHPPWGGYPKFIDQGFNDNYLPVWLQQERYGTYYTGKLMNRHLLEYYDCPHAAGLNGSDLVLGPDTYDYLNATYQRNHDEPASYLGCHTTEVLREKSMGFLEDALAGERPFFLTVAPIAPHSNINGTYRNSAGPMWMDEPIPEEYHKHLFPDARSLELPTSTQKSWIYDLPYRNQSVLDYNDHYYRQRLLALQGVDELVDNLITRLEQSEKINNTYIIYTSDDGFHISQHRLPKVSFGRWHMLPSVVKSFGSLWKPLPRESRSLVARFKYNSKSSSRSVLFNNLPVGFSQQDHSAASLFLEPLPNLDISSRRTTRHALHQIYFVGALQPWANFEADVANTYNSQAWSPRALASSLTSNSLAGSVHEEQVFVSDERSIQGRLDGRAGTVLGAVFRAQNQDLKPGSFKGAQLPYQGYLKAPDFVLMTSACVAKVLGEAKVPWIAEHRLDNLVDEFENGDAEQTLRHALGQVARYMLDTRLKYGFLTTYEQTIFLRKVDVGRV
;
A
#
# COMPACT_ATOMS: atom_id res chain seq x y z
N MET A 1 -12.26 31.15 -66.08
CA MET A 1 -12.50 30.39 -64.83
C MET A 1 -11.76 31.16 -63.73
N ASN A 2 -12.28 32.23 -63.13
CA ASN A 2 -13.56 32.43 -62.41
C ASN A 2 -13.63 31.52 -61.18
N PHE A 3 -13.69 31.94 -59.90
CA PHE A 3 -13.68 33.25 -59.21
C PHE A 3 -13.02 33.06 -57.79
N GLY A 4 -12.73 34.05 -56.93
CA GLY A 4 -12.82 35.52 -56.99
C GLY A 4 -13.20 36.16 -55.62
N HIS A 5 -12.56 37.29 -55.24
CA HIS A 5 -12.75 38.07 -53.96
C HIS A 5 -12.23 37.36 -52.68
N ILE A 6 -11.64 37.99 -51.64
CA ILE A 6 -11.73 39.31 -50.97
C ILE A 6 -12.95 39.49 -50.05
N VAL A 7 -12.70 39.48 -48.72
CA VAL A 7 -13.31 40.36 -47.69
C VAL A 7 -12.28 40.57 -46.57
N SER A 8 -12.32 41.71 -45.87
CA SER A 8 -11.46 42.04 -44.71
C SER A 8 -12.31 42.50 -43.51
N LEU A 9 -11.82 42.30 -42.29
CA LEU A 9 -12.29 42.99 -41.07
C LEU A 9 -11.19 42.89 -39.97
N GLY A 10 -10.87 43.92 -39.19
CA GLY A 10 -11.17 45.35 -39.36
C GLY A 10 -11.09 46.18 -38.06
N LEU A 11 -9.99 46.94 -37.88
CA LEU A 11 -9.82 48.05 -36.89
C LEU A 11 -9.89 47.63 -35.39
N LEU A 12 -9.45 48.42 -34.40
CA LEU A 12 -9.23 49.88 -34.34
C LEU A 12 -7.83 50.32 -33.85
N LEU A 13 -7.51 51.59 -34.13
CA LEU A 13 -6.40 52.35 -33.57
C LEU A 13 -6.81 53.07 -32.27
N ALA A 14 -5.88 53.23 -31.33
CA ALA A 14 -5.92 54.28 -30.32
C ALA A 14 -4.50 54.66 -29.88
N THR A 15 -3.96 55.77 -30.39
CA THR A 15 -2.69 56.34 -29.94
C THR A 15 -2.95 57.50 -28.97
N SER A 16 -2.44 57.41 -27.74
CA SER A 16 -2.32 58.54 -26.83
C SER A 16 -1.02 58.42 -26.03
N ALA A 17 -0.18 59.45 -26.06
CA ALA A 17 1.10 59.47 -25.36
C ALA A 17 0.97 60.19 -24.01
N ALA A 18 1.27 59.48 -22.91
CA ALA A 18 1.47 60.09 -21.59
C ALA A 18 2.41 59.23 -20.72
N HIS A 19 3.47 59.87 -20.24
CA HIS A 19 4.45 59.44 -19.24
C HIS A 19 3.97 58.42 -18.17
N GLY A 20 4.78 57.39 -17.89
CA GLY A 20 4.68 56.66 -16.62
C GLY A 20 5.47 55.34 -16.55
N ALA A 21 6.56 55.35 -15.77
CA ALA A 21 7.32 54.19 -15.26
C ALA A 21 7.95 53.20 -16.27
N SER A 22 9.06 52.59 -15.86
CA SER A 22 9.73 51.48 -16.51
C SER A 22 9.36 50.16 -15.82
N GLU A 23 8.87 49.19 -16.59
CA GLU A 23 8.88 47.78 -16.19
C GLU A 23 9.67 46.99 -17.23
N ASP A 24 10.70 46.28 -16.78
CA ASP A 24 11.54 45.46 -17.66
C ASP A 24 10.73 44.25 -18.16
N VAL A 25 10.53 44.17 -19.49
CA VAL A 25 9.93 43.00 -20.13
C VAL A 25 10.94 41.86 -20.11
N VAL A 26 10.96 41.11 -19.00
CA VAL A 26 11.71 39.87 -18.88
C VAL A 26 11.08 38.84 -19.82
N GLU A 27 11.67 38.72 -21.00
CA GLU A 27 11.32 37.70 -21.98
C GLU A 27 11.59 36.31 -21.37
N PHE A 28 10.54 35.66 -20.87
CA PHE A 28 10.60 34.29 -20.37
C PHE A 28 10.85 33.34 -21.53
N ALA A 29 12.12 33.21 -21.91
CA ALA A 29 12.61 32.20 -22.83
C ALA A 29 12.10 30.83 -22.36
N SER A 30 11.16 30.25 -23.11
CA SER A 30 10.59 28.95 -22.80
C SER A 30 11.66 27.89 -22.99
N SER A 31 12.36 27.56 -21.91
CA SER A 31 13.29 26.44 -21.88
C SER A 31 12.47 25.16 -22.10
N LYS A 32 12.43 24.70 -23.35
CA LYS A 32 12.05 23.32 -23.69
C LYS A 32 12.99 22.40 -22.93
N LYS A 33 12.58 21.97 -21.73
CA LYS A 33 13.35 21.01 -20.95
C LYS A 33 13.13 19.64 -21.57
N ASP A 34 14.07 19.27 -22.42
CA ASP A 34 13.97 18.09 -23.28
C ASP A 34 14.10 16.78 -22.48
N SER A 35 13.63 15.69 -23.08
CA SER A 35 13.61 14.31 -22.59
C SER A 35 12.77 14.03 -21.32
N THR A 36 11.79 13.13 -21.49
CA THR A 36 11.05 12.47 -20.40
C THR A 36 11.87 11.28 -19.86
N THR A 37 12.94 11.54 -19.12
CA THR A 37 13.74 10.47 -18.51
C THR A 37 12.92 9.67 -17.50
N LYS A 38 12.95 8.34 -17.58
CA LYS A 38 12.45 7.50 -16.48
C LYS A 38 13.28 7.77 -15.23
N PRO A 39 12.66 7.80 -14.03
CA PRO A 39 13.39 8.05 -12.78
C PRO A 39 14.35 6.90 -12.43
N ILE A 40 15.23 7.15 -11.48
CA ILE A 40 16.04 6.15 -10.77
C ILE A 40 15.40 5.90 -9.39
N PHE A 41 15.59 4.72 -8.83
CA PHE A 41 15.14 4.36 -7.49
C PHE A 41 16.29 3.75 -6.66
N LEU A 42 16.51 4.32 -5.48
CA LEU A 42 17.30 3.71 -4.41
C LEU A 42 16.33 3.31 -3.28
N PHE A 43 16.23 2.01 -3.02
CA PHE A 43 15.30 1.42 -2.06
C PHE A 43 16.07 0.77 -0.92
N ILE A 44 15.96 1.33 0.28
CA ILE A 44 16.71 0.91 1.47
C ILE A 44 15.72 0.31 2.47
N MET A 45 15.93 -0.96 2.84
CA MET A 45 15.03 -1.72 3.71
C MET A 45 15.79 -2.42 4.84
N THR A 46 15.77 -1.81 6.02
CA THR A 46 16.29 -2.39 7.26
C THR A 46 15.48 -3.60 7.73
N ASP A 47 15.96 -4.22 8.81
CA ASP A 47 15.39 -5.41 9.43
C ASP A 47 15.10 -5.11 10.91
N ASP A 48 13.91 -5.43 11.43
CA ASP A 48 13.47 -5.10 12.79
C ASP A 48 13.47 -3.58 13.18
N GLN A 49 13.78 -2.61 12.28
CA GLN A 49 13.93 -1.21 12.70
C GLN A 49 12.60 -0.57 13.13
N ASP A 50 12.59 -0.05 14.36
CA ASP A 50 11.43 0.55 14.98
C ASP A 50 11.38 2.09 14.85
N LEU A 51 10.18 2.65 14.95
CA LEU A 51 9.96 4.08 15.22
C LEU A 51 9.65 4.36 16.71
N LYS A 52 9.26 3.34 17.50
CA LYS A 52 8.64 3.55 18.83
C LYS A 52 9.60 3.47 20.02
N LEU A 53 10.86 3.08 19.82
CA LEU A 53 11.96 3.33 20.76
C LEU A 53 12.71 4.62 20.41
N ASP A 54 12.37 5.25 19.26
CA ASP A 54 13.01 6.44 18.67
C ASP A 54 14.38 6.17 18.01
N SER A 55 14.56 4.98 17.41
CA SER A 55 15.83 4.58 16.80
C SER A 55 16.38 5.57 15.74
N LEU A 56 15.49 6.25 15.01
CA LEU A 56 15.85 7.21 13.96
C LEU A 56 16.42 8.53 14.49
N ALA A 57 16.22 8.86 15.78
CA ALA A 57 16.92 9.99 16.39
C ALA A 57 18.45 9.78 16.46
N TYR A 58 18.88 8.52 16.35
CA TYR A 58 20.29 8.09 16.38
C TYR A 58 20.86 7.80 14.98
N THR A 59 20.13 8.10 13.90
CA THR A 59 20.61 7.98 12.50
C THR A 59 20.70 9.38 11.84
N PRO A 60 21.61 10.26 12.29
CA PRO A 60 21.65 11.66 11.90
C PRO A 60 21.99 11.90 10.41
N LEU A 61 22.77 11.03 9.76
CA LEU A 61 23.18 11.19 8.36
C LEU A 61 22.02 10.87 7.41
N THR A 62 21.28 9.80 7.69
CA THR A 62 20.01 9.45 7.03
C THR A 62 18.99 10.57 7.22
N MET A 63 18.78 11.01 8.46
CA MET A 63 17.77 12.03 8.78
C MET A 63 18.13 13.42 8.23
N LYS A 64 19.42 13.71 8.00
CA LYS A 64 19.90 14.89 7.25
C LYS A 64 19.28 14.98 5.85
N TYR A 65 19.01 13.86 5.18
CA TYR A 65 18.27 13.83 3.92
C TYR A 65 16.75 13.74 4.14
N MET A 66 16.30 12.76 4.92
CA MET A 66 14.88 12.42 5.01
C MET A 66 14.03 13.57 5.56
N ALA A 67 14.48 14.23 6.63
CA ALA A 67 13.74 15.31 7.27
C ALA A 67 13.84 16.68 6.58
N LYS A 68 14.85 16.89 5.72
CA LYS A 68 15.11 18.19 5.05
C LYS A 68 14.79 18.20 3.56
N LYS A 69 14.87 17.06 2.87
CA LYS A 69 14.65 16.91 1.42
C LYS A 69 13.47 15.99 1.06
N GLY A 70 12.86 15.30 2.02
CA GLY A 70 11.86 14.24 1.78
C GLY A 70 10.44 14.51 2.28
N THR A 71 9.54 13.59 1.95
CA THR A 71 8.19 13.47 2.53
C THR A 71 8.10 12.24 3.42
N THR A 72 7.92 12.46 4.72
CA THR A 72 7.87 11.41 5.76
C THR A 72 6.44 10.95 6.04
N PHE A 73 6.15 9.66 5.81
CA PHE A 73 4.82 9.08 6.04
C PHE A 73 4.66 8.53 7.48
N THR A 74 4.30 9.41 8.44
CA THR A 74 4.17 9.06 9.88
C THR A 74 3.13 8.00 10.25
N ASN A 75 2.30 7.55 9.30
CA ASN A 75 1.22 6.58 9.50
C ASN A 75 1.28 5.41 8.48
N HIS A 76 2.47 5.02 8.04
CA HIS A 76 2.64 3.77 7.27
C HIS A 76 2.60 2.55 8.20
N PHE A 77 2.10 1.41 7.72
CA PHE A 77 2.01 0.17 8.51
C PHE A 77 2.41 -1.03 7.68
N VAL A 78 3.14 -1.95 8.29
CA VAL A 78 3.43 -3.27 7.73
C VAL A 78 2.14 -4.12 7.71
N THR A 79 2.02 -4.97 6.69
CA THR A 79 0.83 -5.81 6.47
C THR A 79 0.73 -6.94 7.48
N THR A 80 1.88 -7.39 7.99
CA THR A 80 2.07 -8.40 9.03
C THR A 80 3.42 -8.09 9.68
N ALA A 81 3.47 -7.97 11.00
CA ALA A 81 4.72 -7.71 11.72
C ALA A 81 5.50 -9.01 11.92
N LEU A 82 6.01 -9.51 10.80
CA LEU A 82 6.92 -10.65 10.69
C LEU A 82 7.65 -10.54 9.36
N CYS A 83 8.99 -10.56 9.40
CA CYS A 83 9.88 -10.22 8.28
C CYS A 83 9.46 -10.80 6.92
N CYS A 84 9.33 -12.13 6.81
CA CYS A 84 9.09 -12.80 5.52
C CYS A 84 7.69 -12.47 4.91
N PRO A 85 6.56 -12.62 5.64
CA PRO A 85 5.27 -12.12 5.17
C PRO A 85 5.27 -10.65 4.77
N SER A 86 6.00 -9.79 5.50
CA SER A 86 6.08 -8.37 5.22
C SER A 86 6.88 -8.08 3.94
N ARG A 87 8.11 -8.57 3.81
CA ARG A 87 8.95 -8.41 2.60
C ARG A 87 8.24 -8.93 1.36
N ILE A 88 7.55 -10.07 1.44
CA ILE A 88 6.78 -10.62 0.31
C ILE A 88 5.55 -9.76 0.00
N SER A 89 4.80 -9.29 1.01
CA SER A 89 3.68 -8.36 0.77
C SER A 89 4.15 -7.07 0.09
N LEU A 90 5.31 -6.54 0.50
CA LEU A 90 5.90 -5.31 -0.03
C LEU A 90 6.46 -5.48 -1.45
N LEU A 91 7.01 -6.65 -1.77
CA LEU A 91 7.57 -6.97 -3.09
C LEU A 91 6.52 -7.45 -4.11
N THR A 92 5.39 -8.00 -3.67
CA THR A 92 4.34 -8.55 -4.55
C THR A 92 3.06 -7.71 -4.58
N GLY A 93 2.74 -6.92 -3.54
CA GLY A 93 1.57 -6.04 -3.47
C GLY A 93 0.40 -6.54 -2.60
N PRO A 94 -0.09 -7.79 -2.74
CA PRO A 94 -1.15 -8.33 -1.87
C PRO A 94 -0.72 -8.51 -0.40
N LEU A 95 -1.71 -8.73 0.46
CA LEU A 95 -1.49 -8.95 1.90
C LEU A 95 -1.14 -10.42 2.18
N ALA A 96 -0.59 -10.72 3.36
CA ALA A 96 -0.21 -12.09 3.77
C ALA A 96 -1.34 -13.14 3.66
N HIS A 97 -2.60 -12.72 3.78
CA HIS A 97 -3.77 -13.61 3.60
C HIS A 97 -4.16 -13.86 2.13
N ASN A 98 -3.60 -13.09 1.20
CA ASN A 98 -3.71 -13.32 -0.25
C ASN A 98 -2.47 -14.04 -0.78
N THR A 99 -1.27 -13.72 -0.28
CA THR A 99 -0.02 -14.37 -0.70
C THR A 99 0.19 -15.75 -0.11
N ASN A 100 -0.60 -16.13 0.91
CA ASN A 100 -0.49 -17.40 1.65
C ASN A 100 0.91 -17.64 2.28
N VAL A 101 1.71 -16.57 2.41
CA VAL A 101 2.95 -16.56 3.17
C VAL A 101 2.68 -15.86 4.50
N THR A 102 2.53 -16.69 5.54
CA THR A 102 2.06 -16.26 6.87
C THR A 102 3.09 -16.49 7.97
N TYR A 103 4.24 -17.12 7.65
CA TYR A 103 5.31 -17.42 8.60
C TYR A 103 6.71 -17.20 8.02
N ILE A 104 7.75 -17.41 8.83
CA ILE A 104 9.17 -17.32 8.39
C ILE A 104 9.76 -18.66 7.92
N HIS A 105 9.03 -19.77 8.04
CA HIS A 105 9.53 -21.12 7.73
C HIS A 105 8.54 -21.92 6.86
N PRO A 106 9.05 -22.84 6.00
CA PRO A 106 8.21 -23.80 5.30
C PRO A 106 7.38 -24.67 6.26
N PRO A 107 6.18 -25.12 5.86
CA PRO A 107 5.53 -24.89 4.57
C PRO A 107 4.79 -23.54 4.45
N TRP A 108 4.75 -22.72 5.51
CA TRP A 108 3.91 -21.51 5.57
C TRP A 108 4.64 -20.21 5.20
N GLY A 109 5.89 -20.29 4.73
CA GLY A 109 6.67 -19.14 4.32
C GLY A 109 8.14 -19.45 4.06
N GLY A 110 8.93 -18.39 3.93
CA GLY A 110 10.31 -18.45 3.46
C GLY A 110 10.43 -18.62 1.94
N TYR A 111 11.66 -18.61 1.42
CA TYR A 111 11.92 -18.69 -0.02
C TYR A 111 11.21 -19.86 -0.74
N PRO A 112 11.18 -21.11 -0.21
CA PRO A 112 10.47 -22.21 -0.89
C PRO A 112 8.98 -21.95 -1.07
N LYS A 113 8.33 -21.21 -0.15
CA LYS A 113 6.92 -20.86 -0.27
C LYS A 113 6.69 -19.70 -1.24
N PHE A 114 7.64 -18.77 -1.34
CA PHE A 114 7.64 -17.72 -2.37
C PHE A 114 7.75 -18.30 -3.79
N ILE A 115 8.57 -19.34 -3.97
CA ILE A 115 8.66 -20.13 -5.21
C ILE A 115 7.37 -20.92 -5.48
N ASP A 116 6.88 -21.69 -4.50
CA ASP A 116 5.65 -22.52 -4.61
C ASP A 116 4.38 -21.71 -4.95
N GLN A 117 4.31 -20.43 -4.58
CA GLN A 117 3.20 -19.54 -4.95
C GLN A 117 3.45 -18.76 -6.26
N GLY A 118 4.52 -19.06 -7.01
CA GLY A 118 4.81 -18.48 -8.32
C GLY A 118 5.26 -17.01 -8.29
N PHE A 119 5.61 -16.45 -7.13
CA PHE A 119 5.94 -15.03 -7.01
C PHE A 119 7.30 -14.67 -7.62
N ASN A 120 8.20 -15.62 -7.86
CA ASN A 120 9.49 -15.37 -8.51
C ASN A 120 9.31 -14.77 -9.92
N ASP A 121 8.25 -15.14 -10.64
CA ASP A 121 7.93 -14.62 -11.97
C ASP A 121 6.99 -13.39 -11.92
N ASN A 122 6.54 -12.99 -10.74
CA ASN A 122 5.49 -11.98 -10.54
C ASN A 122 5.72 -11.14 -9.27
N TYR A 123 6.84 -10.42 -9.24
CA TYR A 123 7.18 -9.48 -8.17
C TYR A 123 7.97 -8.26 -8.69
N LEU A 124 8.11 -7.23 -7.85
CA LEU A 124 8.58 -5.89 -8.22
C LEU A 124 9.82 -5.84 -9.15
N PRO A 125 10.92 -6.60 -8.94
CA PRO A 125 12.07 -6.57 -9.83
C PRO A 125 11.75 -7.06 -11.25
N VAL A 126 10.93 -8.11 -11.40
CA VAL A 126 10.51 -8.62 -12.71
C VAL A 126 9.70 -7.57 -13.47
N TRP A 127 8.75 -6.91 -12.80
CA TRP A 127 7.95 -5.84 -13.41
C TRP A 127 8.81 -4.63 -13.83
N LEU A 128 9.84 -4.31 -13.05
CA LEU A 128 10.78 -3.23 -13.38
C LEU A 128 11.70 -3.61 -14.55
N GLN A 129 12.12 -4.86 -14.69
CA GLN A 129 12.82 -5.34 -15.89
C GLN A 129 11.94 -5.31 -17.15
N GLN A 130 10.65 -5.67 -17.03
CA GLN A 130 9.69 -5.52 -18.13
C GLN A 130 9.59 -4.04 -18.58
N GLU A 131 9.62 -3.10 -17.62
CA GLU A 131 9.73 -1.66 -17.85
C GLU A 131 11.15 -1.16 -18.23
N ARG A 132 12.09 -2.08 -18.52
CA ARG A 132 13.48 -1.83 -18.96
C ARG A 132 14.39 -1.12 -17.95
N TYR A 133 14.10 -1.24 -16.65
CA TYR A 133 15.07 -0.82 -15.63
C TYR A 133 16.25 -1.79 -15.55
N GLY A 134 17.41 -1.29 -15.12
CA GLY A 134 18.45 -2.12 -14.51
C GLY A 134 18.06 -2.43 -13.06
N THR A 135 17.92 -3.70 -12.70
CA THR A 135 17.51 -4.11 -11.35
C THR A 135 18.66 -4.71 -10.57
N TYR A 136 18.93 -4.17 -9.39
CA TYR A 136 20.06 -4.56 -8.54
C TYR A 136 19.58 -4.81 -7.12
N TYR A 137 20.06 -5.86 -6.46
CA TYR A 137 19.64 -6.21 -5.10
C TYR A 137 20.84 -6.69 -4.28
N THR A 138 21.06 -6.13 -3.10
CA THR A 138 22.02 -6.69 -2.12
C THR A 138 21.46 -6.76 -0.70
N GLY A 139 21.82 -7.81 0.04
CA GLY A 139 21.36 -8.08 1.40
C GLY A 139 20.22 -9.09 1.49
N LYS A 140 19.38 -8.98 2.53
CA LYS A 140 18.32 -9.95 2.87
C LYS A 140 17.12 -9.83 1.93
N LEU A 141 16.94 -10.81 1.04
CA LEU A 141 15.73 -10.95 0.23
C LEU A 141 14.53 -11.35 1.10
N MET A 142 14.62 -12.50 1.77
CA MET A 142 13.62 -12.99 2.72
C MET A 142 14.19 -14.10 3.62
N ASN A 143 13.47 -14.49 4.69
CA ASN A 143 13.89 -15.61 5.53
C ASN A 143 13.92 -16.93 4.74
N ARG A 144 14.80 -17.85 5.17
CA ARG A 144 14.93 -19.20 4.58
C ARG A 144 15.19 -19.16 3.06
N HIS A 145 15.95 -18.19 2.57
CA HIS A 145 16.71 -18.35 1.32
C HIS A 145 18.04 -18.98 1.72
N LEU A 146 18.19 -20.30 1.56
CA LEU A 146 19.29 -21.06 2.19
C LEU A 146 20.23 -21.72 1.18
N LEU A 147 21.48 -21.98 1.59
CA LEU A 147 22.52 -22.70 0.84
C LEU A 147 22.07 -24.04 0.25
N GLU A 148 21.09 -24.73 0.83
CA GLU A 148 20.63 -26.03 0.31
C GLU A 148 19.67 -25.92 -0.90
N TYR A 149 19.20 -24.73 -1.28
CA TYR A 149 18.22 -24.52 -2.37
C TYR A 149 18.13 -23.07 -2.89
N TYR A 150 19.21 -22.28 -2.78
CA TYR A 150 19.20 -20.85 -3.13
C TYR A 150 19.03 -20.56 -4.64
N ASP A 151 19.36 -21.57 -5.43
CA ASP A 151 19.42 -21.68 -6.89
C ASP A 151 18.20 -22.40 -7.48
N CYS A 152 17.23 -22.80 -6.64
CA CYS A 152 16.13 -23.71 -6.98
C CYS A 152 14.72 -23.05 -6.99
N PRO A 153 14.39 -22.17 -7.96
CA PRO A 153 15.26 -21.46 -8.89
C PRO A 153 16.01 -20.30 -8.20
N HIS A 154 16.96 -19.66 -8.89
CA HIS A 154 17.48 -18.36 -8.47
C HIS A 154 16.38 -17.27 -8.49
N ALA A 155 16.62 -16.18 -7.75
CA ALA A 155 15.74 -15.01 -7.74
C ALA A 155 15.73 -14.31 -9.12
N ALA A 156 14.57 -14.30 -9.77
CA ALA A 156 14.42 -13.74 -11.11
C ALA A 156 14.29 -12.21 -11.11
N GLY A 157 14.29 -11.60 -12.30
CA GLY A 157 14.06 -10.15 -12.43
C GLY A 157 15.20 -9.27 -11.92
N LEU A 158 16.41 -9.81 -11.76
CA LEU A 158 17.62 -9.09 -11.33
C LEU A 158 18.66 -9.04 -12.46
N ASN A 159 19.30 -7.88 -12.65
CA ASN A 159 20.48 -7.71 -13.52
C ASN A 159 21.79 -7.82 -12.71
N GLY A 160 21.72 -7.57 -11.41
CA GLY A 160 22.76 -7.91 -10.46
C GLY A 160 22.15 -8.30 -9.10
N SER A 161 22.68 -9.36 -8.48
CA SER A 161 22.28 -9.80 -7.14
C SER A 161 23.49 -10.10 -6.26
N ASP A 162 23.44 -9.71 -4.99
CA ASP A 162 24.32 -10.16 -3.91
C ASP A 162 23.42 -10.51 -2.72
N LEU A 163 22.80 -11.68 -2.77
CA LEU A 163 21.81 -12.08 -1.76
C LEU A 163 22.53 -12.71 -0.57
N VAL A 164 22.26 -12.23 0.64
CA VAL A 164 22.76 -12.90 1.85
C VAL A 164 21.92 -14.15 2.11
N LEU A 165 22.58 -15.30 2.12
CA LEU A 165 21.94 -16.61 2.27
C LEU A 165 22.00 -17.08 3.71
N GLY A 166 20.97 -17.82 4.10
CA GLY A 166 21.06 -18.67 5.27
C GLY A 166 21.93 -19.89 4.95
N PRO A 167 22.60 -20.49 5.94
CA PRO A 167 22.38 -20.32 7.37
C PRO A 167 22.83 -18.98 7.95
N ASP A 168 23.87 -18.38 7.39
CA ASP A 168 24.61 -17.27 8.01
C ASP A 168 23.95 -15.89 7.78
N THR A 169 22.66 -15.83 7.38
CA THR A 169 21.89 -14.59 7.12
C THR A 169 22.03 -13.56 8.22
N TYR A 170 22.08 -14.02 9.47
CA TYR A 170 22.03 -13.22 10.68
C TYR A 170 23.30 -13.31 11.53
N ASP A 171 24.37 -13.88 10.97
CA ASP A 171 25.70 -13.84 11.58
C ASP A 171 26.36 -12.51 11.17
N TYR A 172 26.57 -11.62 12.13
CA TYR A 172 27.16 -10.31 11.89
C TYR A 172 28.64 -10.36 11.48
N LEU A 173 29.32 -11.50 11.66
CA LEU A 173 30.77 -11.67 11.45
C LEU A 173 31.12 -12.82 10.49
N ASN A 174 30.14 -13.48 9.86
CA ASN A 174 30.35 -14.56 8.88
C ASN A 174 29.21 -14.63 7.82
N ALA A 175 28.62 -13.50 7.46
CA ALA A 175 27.56 -13.46 6.47
C ALA A 175 27.99 -14.09 5.13
N THR A 176 27.18 -15.01 4.61
CA THR A 176 27.43 -15.69 3.32
C THR A 176 26.59 -15.04 2.22
N TYR A 177 27.23 -14.57 1.16
CA TYR A 177 26.58 -13.88 0.04
C TYR A 177 26.73 -14.67 -1.27
N GLN A 178 25.69 -14.62 -2.10
CA GLN A 178 25.67 -15.24 -3.42
C GLN A 178 25.52 -14.16 -4.50
N ARG A 179 26.53 -14.06 -5.37
CA ARG A 179 26.61 -13.07 -6.45
C ARG A 179 26.00 -13.67 -7.72
N ASN A 180 24.94 -13.07 -8.29
CA ASN A 180 24.35 -13.47 -9.57
C ASN A 180 24.03 -14.98 -9.69
N HIS A 181 24.90 -15.75 -10.36
CA HIS A 181 24.86 -17.21 -10.49
C HIS A 181 26.19 -17.88 -10.06
N ASP A 182 27.07 -17.12 -9.40
CA ASP A 182 28.33 -17.59 -8.84
C ASP A 182 28.07 -18.35 -7.52
N GLU A 183 29.01 -19.22 -7.14
CA GLU A 183 28.95 -20.00 -5.89
C GLU A 183 28.92 -19.08 -4.64
N PRO A 184 28.17 -19.42 -3.58
CA PRO A 184 28.10 -18.63 -2.36
C PRO A 184 29.45 -18.47 -1.63
N ALA A 185 29.80 -17.22 -1.32
CA ALA A 185 31.04 -16.84 -0.63
C ALA A 185 30.80 -16.45 0.84
N SER A 186 31.57 -17.04 1.74
CA SER A 186 31.51 -16.86 3.20
C SER A 186 32.46 -15.75 3.65
N TYR A 187 31.96 -14.67 4.25
CA TYR A 187 32.77 -13.53 4.67
C TYR A 187 33.21 -13.61 6.15
N LEU A 188 33.86 -14.72 6.51
CA LEU A 188 34.28 -15.00 7.89
C LEU A 188 35.29 -13.96 8.41
N GLY A 189 34.95 -13.30 9.52
CA GLY A 189 35.73 -12.25 10.16
C GLY A 189 35.42 -10.83 9.68
N CYS A 190 34.62 -10.66 8.63
CA CYS A 190 34.20 -9.36 8.11
C CYS A 190 32.82 -8.97 8.67
N HIS A 191 32.60 -7.68 8.92
CA HIS A 191 31.31 -7.23 9.44
C HIS A 191 30.25 -7.22 8.34
N THR A 192 29.06 -7.78 8.59
CA THR A 192 27.99 -7.91 7.59
C THR A 192 27.59 -6.57 6.94
N THR A 193 27.61 -5.47 7.71
CA THR A 193 27.31 -4.11 7.20
C THR A 193 28.46 -3.54 6.36
N GLU A 194 29.71 -3.92 6.64
CA GLU A 194 30.87 -3.54 5.83
C GLU A 194 30.85 -4.25 4.48
N VAL A 195 30.60 -5.57 4.48
CA VAL A 195 30.43 -6.40 3.28
C VAL A 195 29.25 -5.90 2.43
N LEU A 196 28.13 -5.56 3.07
CA LEU A 196 26.99 -4.94 2.39
C LEU A 196 27.32 -3.56 1.82
N ARG A 197 28.13 -2.75 2.53
CA ARG A 197 28.55 -1.41 2.11
C ARG A 197 29.40 -1.48 0.84
N GLU A 198 30.35 -2.41 0.76
CA GLU A 198 31.11 -2.68 -0.46
C GLU A 198 30.19 -3.08 -1.62
N LYS A 199 29.33 -4.10 -1.42
CA LYS A 199 28.42 -4.63 -2.46
C LYS A 199 27.40 -3.60 -2.95
N SER A 200 26.87 -2.77 -2.05
CA SER A 200 25.92 -1.70 -2.37
C SER A 200 26.57 -0.60 -3.21
N MET A 201 27.81 -0.21 -2.88
CA MET A 201 28.57 0.75 -3.67
C MET A 201 28.96 0.16 -5.02
N GLY A 202 29.41 -1.10 -5.08
CA GLY A 202 29.70 -1.81 -6.33
C GLY A 202 28.51 -1.82 -7.29
N PHE A 203 27.30 -2.18 -6.81
CA PHE A 203 26.10 -2.10 -7.64
C PHE A 203 25.67 -0.68 -8.00
N LEU A 204 25.97 0.32 -7.17
CA LEU A 204 25.73 1.71 -7.53
C LEU A 204 26.66 2.14 -8.69
N GLU A 205 27.93 1.72 -8.70
CA GLU A 205 28.84 1.95 -9.84
C GLU A 205 28.38 1.18 -11.09
N ASP A 206 28.06 -0.12 -10.97
CA ASP A 206 27.53 -0.96 -12.07
C ASP A 206 26.30 -0.30 -12.72
N ALA A 207 25.40 0.26 -11.90
CA ALA A 207 24.17 0.90 -12.34
C ALA A 207 24.39 2.33 -12.88
N LEU A 208 25.36 3.08 -12.36
CA LEU A 208 25.73 4.42 -12.84
C LEU A 208 26.51 4.39 -14.16
N ALA A 209 27.27 3.32 -14.42
CA ALA A 209 27.94 3.07 -15.70
C ALA A 209 26.97 2.62 -16.81
N GLY A 210 25.80 2.10 -16.44
CA GLY A 210 24.75 1.68 -17.38
C GLY A 210 23.92 2.83 -17.95
N GLU A 211 23.40 2.64 -19.17
CA GLU A 211 22.49 3.61 -19.82
C GLU A 211 21.03 3.55 -19.32
N ARG A 212 20.66 2.49 -18.59
CA ARG A 212 19.28 2.26 -18.15
C ARG A 212 18.95 3.07 -16.89
N PRO A 213 17.68 3.52 -16.72
CA PRO A 213 17.20 3.87 -15.38
C PRO A 213 17.30 2.63 -14.49
N PHE A 214 17.58 2.78 -13.20
CA PHE A 214 17.80 1.62 -12.32
C PHE A 214 16.97 1.65 -11.04
N PHE A 215 16.80 0.46 -10.47
CA PHE A 215 16.22 0.21 -9.16
C PHE A 215 17.25 -0.62 -8.37
N LEU A 216 17.86 0.00 -7.37
CA LEU A 216 18.84 -0.62 -6.48
C LEU A 216 18.21 -0.83 -5.10
N THR A 217 18.06 -2.09 -4.68
CA THR A 217 17.68 -2.46 -3.31
C THR A 217 18.92 -2.71 -2.46
N VAL A 218 18.96 -2.08 -1.29
CA VAL A 218 19.94 -2.30 -0.24
C VAL A 218 19.20 -2.75 1.02
N ALA A 219 19.38 -4.00 1.42
CA ALA A 219 18.56 -4.67 2.44
C ALA A 219 19.39 -5.15 3.65
N PRO A 220 19.90 -4.25 4.51
CA PRO A 220 20.67 -4.61 5.69
C PRO A 220 19.86 -5.42 6.70
N ILE A 221 20.56 -6.30 7.43
CA ILE A 221 20.00 -7.06 8.56
C ILE A 221 20.03 -6.28 9.88
N ALA A 222 20.72 -5.14 9.94
CA ALA A 222 20.71 -4.32 11.15
C ALA A 222 19.40 -3.49 11.23
N PRO A 223 18.82 -3.31 12.43
CA PRO A 223 19.25 -3.78 13.76
C PRO A 223 18.60 -5.08 14.28
N HIS A 224 18.30 -6.08 13.43
CA HIS A 224 17.83 -7.40 13.89
C HIS A 224 18.90 -8.10 14.76
N SER A 225 18.46 -8.96 15.68
CA SER A 225 19.32 -9.84 16.51
C SER A 225 20.45 -10.50 15.71
N ASN A 226 21.64 -10.62 16.29
CA ASN A 226 22.62 -11.60 15.81
C ASN A 226 22.07 -13.00 16.11
N ILE A 227 22.19 -13.95 15.18
CA ILE A 227 21.85 -15.36 15.45
C ILE A 227 23.12 -16.17 15.46
N ASN A 228 23.33 -16.86 16.58
CA ASN A 228 24.52 -17.67 16.85
C ASN A 228 24.09 -19.14 16.95
N GLY A 229 24.94 -20.04 16.43
CA GLY A 229 24.66 -21.48 16.39
C GLY A 229 25.35 -22.21 15.24
N THR A 230 25.74 -23.45 15.47
CA THR A 230 26.54 -24.28 14.54
C THR A 230 25.73 -24.92 13.42
N TYR A 231 25.04 -24.08 12.63
CA TYR A 231 24.39 -24.46 11.38
C TYR A 231 25.31 -25.29 10.46
N ARG A 232 26.61 -24.95 10.43
CA ARG A 232 27.64 -25.77 9.79
C ARG A 232 28.05 -26.92 10.72
N ASN A 233 27.34 -28.04 10.60
CA ASN A 233 27.73 -29.37 11.08
C ASN A 233 27.81 -29.60 12.61
N SER A 234 26.96 -28.98 13.44
CA SER A 234 26.70 -29.52 14.80
C SER A 234 25.28 -29.23 15.31
N ALA A 235 24.68 -30.20 15.99
CA ALA A 235 23.30 -30.14 16.49
C ALA A 235 23.15 -29.31 17.79
N GLY A 236 23.76 -28.12 17.82
CA GLY A 236 23.57 -27.15 18.90
C GLY A 236 22.23 -26.41 18.75
N PRO A 237 21.68 -25.84 19.85
CA PRO A 237 20.58 -24.88 19.74
C PRO A 237 21.06 -23.61 19.00
N MET A 238 20.18 -23.00 18.21
CA MET A 238 20.34 -21.59 17.81
C MET A 238 19.88 -20.69 18.96
N TRP A 239 20.52 -19.55 19.16
CA TRP A 239 20.03 -18.49 20.04
C TRP A 239 20.21 -17.10 19.42
N MET A 240 19.47 -16.13 19.94
CA MET A 240 19.50 -14.73 19.51
C MET A 240 20.31 -13.91 20.52
N ASP A 241 21.47 -13.43 20.07
CA ASP A 241 22.35 -12.52 20.80
C ASP A 241 21.99 -11.05 20.44
N GLU A 242 22.59 -10.09 21.14
CA GLU A 242 22.58 -8.68 20.74
C GLU A 242 23.14 -8.47 19.32
N PRO A 243 22.65 -7.45 18.58
CA PRO A 243 23.33 -6.96 17.39
C PRO A 243 24.78 -6.61 17.69
N ILE A 244 25.68 -6.98 16.78
CA ILE A 244 27.10 -6.63 16.88
C ILE A 244 27.31 -5.33 16.10
N PRO A 245 27.81 -4.25 16.71
CA PRO A 245 28.20 -3.05 15.97
C PRO A 245 29.61 -3.16 15.40
N GLU A 246 29.93 -2.34 14.39
CA GLU A 246 31.32 -2.17 13.93
C GLU A 246 32.17 -1.62 15.10
N GLU A 247 33.44 -2.04 15.18
CA GLU A 247 34.31 -1.80 16.35
C GLU A 247 34.38 -0.32 16.74
N TYR A 248 34.43 0.57 15.75
CA TYR A 248 34.58 2.01 15.93
C TYR A 248 33.32 2.69 16.48
N HIS A 249 32.12 2.10 16.34
CA HIS A 249 30.88 2.67 16.87
C HIS A 249 30.68 2.42 18.37
N LYS A 250 31.27 1.36 18.94
CA LYS A 250 31.00 0.83 20.30
C LYS A 250 31.04 1.83 21.47
N HIS A 251 31.66 2.99 21.28
CA HIS A 251 31.79 4.04 22.29
C HIS A 251 30.62 5.04 22.31
N LEU A 252 29.70 4.98 21.34
CA LEU A 252 28.60 5.92 21.19
C LEU A 252 27.42 5.59 22.14
N PHE A 253 26.57 6.60 22.35
CA PHE A 253 25.29 6.50 23.10
C PHE A 253 25.35 5.76 24.47
N PRO A 254 26.36 5.98 25.33
CA PRO A 254 26.52 5.23 26.57
C PRO A 254 25.30 5.31 27.49
N ASP A 255 24.61 6.45 27.49
CA ASP A 255 23.46 6.75 28.35
C ASP A 255 22.08 6.44 27.73
N ALA A 256 22.01 5.92 26.49
CA ALA A 256 20.72 5.64 25.85
C ALA A 256 20.00 4.44 26.48
N ARG A 257 18.66 4.52 26.58
CA ARG A 257 17.81 3.58 27.31
C ARG A 257 16.53 3.25 26.55
N SER A 258 15.98 2.07 26.81
CA SER A 258 14.72 1.60 26.23
C SER A 258 13.52 2.36 26.82
N LEU A 259 12.55 2.74 25.97
CA LEU A 259 11.38 3.49 26.41
C LEU A 259 10.32 2.59 27.07
N GLU A 260 10.18 2.66 28.39
CA GLU A 260 9.05 2.06 29.10
C GLU A 260 7.74 2.81 28.79
N LEU A 261 6.95 2.27 27.86
CA LEU A 261 5.59 2.76 27.56
C LEU A 261 4.54 2.00 28.39
N PRO A 262 3.72 2.69 29.21
CA PRO A 262 2.77 2.05 30.11
C PRO A 262 1.70 1.23 29.38
N THR A 263 1.27 0.13 30.00
CA THR A 263 0.21 -0.76 29.49
C THR A 263 -1.17 -0.10 29.59
N SER A 264 -1.70 0.42 28.48
CA SER A 264 -2.94 1.21 28.48
C SER A 264 -4.25 0.42 28.47
N THR A 265 -4.22 -0.92 28.46
CA THR A 265 -5.43 -1.77 28.34
C THR A 265 -5.44 -2.96 29.30
N GLN A 266 -6.35 -2.94 30.29
CA GLN A 266 -6.60 -4.03 31.26
C GLN A 266 -7.33 -5.27 30.65
N LYS A 267 -7.22 -5.49 29.33
CA LYS A 267 -7.99 -6.52 28.58
C LYS A 267 -7.17 -7.15 27.45
N SER A 268 -5.93 -7.52 27.74
CA SER A 268 -5.01 -8.20 26.83
C SER A 268 -4.05 -9.06 27.63
N TRP A 269 -3.59 -10.18 27.08
CA TRP A 269 -2.56 -11.04 27.69
C TRP A 269 -1.26 -10.28 28.03
N ILE A 270 -1.02 -9.15 27.35
CA ILE A 270 0.08 -8.21 27.61
C ILE A 270 -0.01 -7.62 29.03
N TYR A 271 -1.22 -7.47 29.59
CA TYR A 271 -1.44 -7.00 30.96
C TYR A 271 -0.99 -8.03 32.02
N ASP A 272 -1.05 -9.32 31.69
CA ASP A 272 -0.70 -10.44 32.57
C ASP A 272 0.80 -10.76 32.54
N LEU A 273 1.57 -10.10 31.67
CA LEU A 273 3.03 -10.20 31.64
C LEU A 273 3.63 -9.68 32.96
N PRO A 274 4.61 -10.39 33.55
CA PRO A 274 5.24 -9.95 34.79
C PRO A 274 5.96 -8.62 34.60
N TYR A 275 5.98 -7.80 35.65
CA TYR A 275 6.89 -6.66 35.73
C TYR A 275 8.33 -7.14 35.60
N ARG A 276 9.16 -6.37 34.89
CA ARG A 276 10.57 -6.69 34.71
C ARG A 276 11.35 -6.25 35.96
N ASN A 277 12.29 -7.08 36.40
CA ASN A 277 13.22 -6.69 37.46
C ASN A 277 14.36 -5.85 36.87
N GLN A 278 15.15 -5.19 37.73
CA GLN A 278 16.20 -4.27 37.30
C GLN A 278 17.19 -4.93 36.33
N SER A 279 17.64 -6.17 36.60
CA SER A 279 18.57 -6.89 35.74
C SER A 279 18.05 -7.14 34.31
N VAL A 280 16.74 -7.33 34.14
CA VAL A 280 16.11 -7.45 32.81
C VAL A 280 16.01 -6.08 32.13
N LEU A 281 15.79 -5.00 32.88
CA LEU A 281 15.80 -3.64 32.34
C LEU A 281 17.22 -3.21 31.93
N ASP A 282 18.23 -3.46 32.76
CA ASP A 282 19.64 -3.16 32.48
C ASP A 282 20.12 -3.89 31.22
N TYR A 283 19.78 -5.18 31.07
CA TYR A 283 20.09 -5.94 29.86
C TYR A 283 19.27 -5.49 28.64
N ASN A 284 18.03 -5.01 28.82
CA ASN A 284 17.26 -4.42 27.74
C ASN A 284 17.81 -3.05 27.29
N ASP A 285 18.27 -2.20 28.22
CA ASP A 285 18.95 -0.93 27.91
C ASP A 285 20.32 -1.16 27.24
N HIS A 286 21.04 -2.22 27.62
CA HIS A 286 22.22 -2.68 26.87
C HIS A 286 21.86 -3.12 25.45
N TYR A 287 20.94 -4.08 25.30
CA TYR A 287 20.53 -4.60 23.99
C TYR A 287 19.94 -3.50 23.08
N TYR A 288 19.23 -2.52 23.65
CA TYR A 288 18.75 -1.36 22.91
C TYR A 288 19.91 -0.49 22.40
N ARG A 289 20.92 -0.20 23.24
CA ARG A 289 22.16 0.46 22.77
C ARG A 289 22.83 -0.33 21.65
N GLN A 290 22.96 -1.65 21.77
CA GLN A 290 23.52 -2.50 20.72
C GLN A 290 22.78 -2.36 19.38
N ARG A 291 21.43 -2.27 19.38
CA ARG A 291 20.64 -1.95 18.17
C ARG A 291 20.98 -0.57 17.58
N LEU A 292 21.10 0.47 18.41
CA LEU A 292 21.45 1.82 17.95
C LEU A 292 22.87 1.90 17.39
N LEU A 293 23.80 1.15 17.99
CA LEU A 293 25.20 1.05 17.56
C LEU A 293 25.32 0.31 16.22
N ALA A 294 24.60 -0.82 16.05
CA ALA A 294 24.56 -1.54 14.78
C ALA A 294 23.92 -0.73 13.63
N LEU A 295 23.03 0.22 13.95
CA LEU A 295 22.46 1.16 12.99
C LEU A 295 23.45 2.20 12.46
N GLN A 296 24.58 2.45 13.12
CA GLN A 296 25.51 3.51 12.67
C GLN A 296 26.18 3.17 11.34
N GLY A 297 26.58 1.91 11.14
CA GLY A 297 27.06 1.44 9.84
C GLY A 297 26.02 1.53 8.72
N VAL A 298 24.73 1.42 9.06
CA VAL A 298 23.63 1.65 8.11
C VAL A 298 23.47 3.15 7.81
N ASP A 299 23.62 4.01 8.82
CA ASP A 299 23.54 5.47 8.64
C ASP A 299 24.68 6.00 7.72
N GLU A 300 25.89 5.48 7.91
CA GLU A 300 27.05 5.74 7.03
C GLU A 300 26.86 5.17 5.63
N LEU A 301 26.30 3.96 5.50
CA LEU A 301 25.96 3.36 4.20
C LEU A 301 24.95 4.22 3.42
N VAL A 302 23.91 4.73 4.09
CA VAL A 302 22.95 5.66 3.49
C VAL A 302 23.62 6.95 3.05
N ASP A 303 24.49 7.54 3.87
CA ASP A 303 25.20 8.77 3.53
C ASP A 303 26.12 8.59 2.30
N ASN A 304 26.84 7.47 2.24
CA ASN A 304 27.74 7.14 1.14
C ASN A 304 26.98 6.97 -0.19
N LEU A 305 25.90 6.18 -0.20
CA LEU A 305 25.08 5.95 -1.41
C LEU A 305 24.45 7.25 -1.92
N ILE A 306 23.92 8.09 -1.02
CA ILE A 306 23.29 9.36 -1.41
C ILE A 306 24.35 10.38 -1.85
N THR A 307 25.49 10.46 -1.16
CA THR A 307 26.62 11.32 -1.56
C THR A 307 27.15 10.94 -2.94
N ARG A 308 27.25 9.64 -3.25
CA ARG A 308 27.67 9.16 -4.57
C ARG A 308 26.64 9.46 -5.67
N LEU A 309 25.34 9.43 -5.35
CA LEU A 309 24.26 9.89 -6.24
C LEU A 309 24.29 11.41 -6.46
N GLU A 310 24.68 12.20 -5.45
CA GLU A 310 24.91 13.65 -5.60
C GLU A 310 26.14 13.91 -6.50
N GLN A 311 27.24 13.19 -6.30
CA GLN A 311 28.47 13.27 -7.11
C GLN A 311 28.32 12.81 -8.57
N SER A 312 27.33 11.96 -8.89
CA SER A 312 27.04 11.52 -10.27
C SER A 312 26.04 12.41 -10.99
N GLU A 313 25.58 13.50 -10.36
CA GLU A 313 24.51 14.40 -10.80
C GLU A 313 23.13 13.72 -10.99
N LYS A 314 23.03 12.39 -10.88
CA LYS A 314 21.80 11.59 -11.05
C LYS A 314 20.78 11.79 -9.93
N ILE A 315 21.17 12.33 -8.77
CA ILE A 315 20.28 12.62 -7.63
C ILE A 315 18.99 13.38 -8.05
N ASN A 316 19.09 14.24 -9.06
CA ASN A 316 17.96 15.05 -9.55
C ASN A 316 16.88 14.25 -10.30
N ASN A 317 17.17 13.00 -10.68
CA ASN A 317 16.24 12.05 -11.28
C ASN A 317 15.96 10.84 -10.36
N THR A 318 16.51 10.82 -9.14
CA THR A 318 16.43 9.68 -8.22
C THR A 318 15.36 9.89 -7.14
N TYR A 319 14.49 8.90 -6.97
CA TYR A 319 13.71 8.72 -5.74
C TYR A 319 14.52 7.88 -4.76
N ILE A 320 14.75 8.40 -3.57
CA ILE A 320 15.29 7.60 -2.46
C ILE A 320 14.11 7.24 -1.55
N ILE A 321 14.03 5.96 -1.20
CA ILE A 321 13.01 5.39 -0.32
C ILE A 321 13.75 4.65 0.80
N TYR A 322 13.56 5.10 2.04
CA TYR A 322 14.03 4.40 3.24
C TYR A 322 12.83 3.79 3.97
N THR A 323 12.96 2.55 4.47
CA THR A 323 11.92 1.82 5.23
C THR A 323 12.56 0.67 6.05
N SER A 324 11.76 -0.01 6.87
CA SER A 324 12.05 -1.35 7.41
C SER A 324 11.10 -2.39 6.78
N ASP A 325 11.29 -3.68 7.07
CA ASP A 325 10.29 -4.73 6.78
C ASP A 325 9.30 -4.95 7.92
N ASP A 326 9.76 -4.94 9.17
CA ASP A 326 8.94 -4.81 10.38
C ASP A 326 9.68 -4.02 11.48
N GLY A 327 9.26 -4.15 12.73
CA GLY A 327 9.72 -3.32 13.83
C GLY A 327 9.61 -4.02 15.19
N PHE A 328 10.50 -3.61 16.10
CA PHE A 328 10.82 -4.34 17.32
C PHE A 328 10.08 -3.82 18.58
N HIS A 329 9.80 -4.72 19.51
CA HIS A 329 9.44 -4.39 20.89
C HIS A 329 10.54 -4.81 21.88
N ILE A 330 10.85 -3.92 22.83
CA ILE A 330 11.70 -4.18 23.99
C ILE A 330 11.27 -3.28 25.15
N SER A 331 11.06 -3.85 26.35
CA SER A 331 10.57 -3.19 27.58
C SER A 331 9.14 -2.59 27.51
N GLN A 332 8.78 -1.94 26.41
CA GLN A 332 7.46 -1.39 26.09
C GLN A 332 6.35 -2.39 26.42
N HIS A 333 5.33 -1.95 27.17
CA HIS A 333 4.20 -2.79 27.58
C HIS A 333 4.62 -4.09 28.31
N ARG A 334 5.80 -4.12 28.94
CA ARG A 334 6.46 -5.30 29.55
C ARG A 334 6.83 -6.42 28.56
N LEU A 335 6.74 -6.20 27.26
CA LEU A 335 7.05 -7.22 26.25
C LEU A 335 8.53 -7.66 26.30
N PRO A 336 8.82 -8.93 26.00
CA PRO A 336 10.20 -9.36 25.76
C PRO A 336 10.72 -8.72 24.47
N LYS A 337 12.03 -8.87 24.22
CA LYS A 337 12.65 -8.65 22.91
C LYS A 337 11.91 -9.48 21.86
N VAL A 338 11.23 -8.85 20.91
CA VAL A 338 10.48 -9.56 19.86
C VAL A 338 10.19 -8.71 18.62
N SER A 339 10.34 -9.32 17.45
CA SER A 339 9.81 -8.87 16.15
C SER A 339 8.29 -9.12 16.11
N PHE A 340 7.51 -8.23 16.73
CA PHE A 340 6.05 -8.30 16.75
C PHE A 340 5.49 -6.95 17.17
N GLY A 341 4.55 -6.36 16.41
CA GLY A 341 3.98 -5.07 16.81
C GLY A 341 3.00 -4.45 15.83
N ARG A 342 2.40 -3.34 16.24
CA ARG A 342 1.81 -2.36 15.30
C ARG A 342 2.86 -1.27 15.02
N TRP A 343 2.38 -0.24 14.32
CA TRP A 343 2.88 1.15 14.33
C TRP A 343 3.92 1.51 13.25
N HIS A 344 3.47 2.39 12.36
CA HIS A 344 4.20 3.59 11.95
C HIS A 344 5.67 3.35 11.58
N MET A 345 5.92 2.80 10.39
CA MET A 345 7.23 3.01 9.75
C MET A 345 7.27 4.38 9.09
N LEU A 346 8.47 4.84 8.74
CA LEU A 346 8.66 6.03 7.92
C LEU A 346 9.19 5.66 6.53
N PRO A 347 8.34 5.28 5.55
CA PRO A 347 8.66 5.61 4.18
C PRO A 347 8.96 7.11 4.15
N SER A 348 10.19 7.44 3.77
CA SER A 348 10.59 8.81 3.48
C SER A 348 10.96 8.86 2.01
N VAL A 349 10.09 9.47 1.21
CA VAL A 349 10.32 9.63 -0.23
C VAL A 349 11.03 10.96 -0.44
N VAL A 350 12.33 10.91 -0.73
CA VAL A 350 13.07 12.06 -1.21
C VAL A 350 12.88 12.14 -2.72
N LYS A 351 12.34 13.26 -3.20
CA LYS A 351 12.35 13.64 -4.61
C LYS A 351 13.09 14.96 -4.73
N SER A 352 14.25 14.96 -5.37
CA SER A 352 14.96 16.22 -5.66
C SER A 352 14.14 17.10 -6.62
N PHE A 353 14.29 18.42 -6.48
CA PHE A 353 13.27 19.37 -6.95
C PHE A 353 13.38 19.76 -8.43
N GLY A 354 12.20 19.89 -9.05
CA GLY A 354 12.03 20.33 -10.44
C GLY A 354 10.73 21.09 -10.66
N SER A 355 10.60 22.25 -10.00
CA SER A 355 9.54 23.28 -10.16
C SER A 355 8.07 22.94 -9.85
N LEU A 356 7.44 23.88 -9.14
CA LEU A 356 5.99 24.21 -9.09
C LEU A 356 4.95 23.19 -8.57
N TRP A 357 4.40 23.52 -7.40
CA TRP A 357 2.96 23.45 -7.15
C TRP A 357 2.51 24.70 -6.37
N LYS A 358 1.41 25.34 -6.79
CA LYS A 358 0.70 26.41 -6.06
C LYS A 358 -0.81 26.23 -6.24
N PRO A 359 -1.63 26.33 -5.18
CA PRO A 359 -3.10 26.20 -5.27
C PRO A 359 -3.79 27.55 -5.47
N LEU A 360 -4.99 27.55 -6.08
CA LEU A 360 -6.10 28.55 -6.05
C LEU A 360 -7.22 28.04 -7.02
N PRO A 361 -8.43 28.64 -7.10
CA PRO A 361 -9.48 28.70 -6.09
C PRO A 361 -10.82 28.04 -6.54
N ARG A 362 -11.89 28.24 -5.77
CA ARG A 362 -13.26 27.76 -6.04
C ARG A 362 -13.97 28.60 -7.12
N GLU A 363 -14.94 27.99 -7.83
CA GLU A 363 -16.29 28.56 -7.88
C GLU A 363 -17.40 27.50 -8.10
N SER A 364 -18.62 27.90 -8.51
CA SER A 364 -19.90 27.16 -8.34
C SER A 364 -20.67 27.01 -9.68
N ARG A 365 -21.79 26.27 -9.87
CA ARG A 365 -22.91 25.78 -9.03
C ARG A 365 -23.49 24.46 -9.60
N SER A 366 -24.44 23.82 -8.86
CA SER A 366 -25.60 22.99 -9.33
C SER A 366 -25.47 22.06 -10.55
N LEU A 367 -25.92 20.79 -10.52
CA LEU A 367 -27.33 20.42 -10.29
C LEU A 367 -27.54 18.98 -9.75
N VAL A 368 -28.77 18.72 -9.30
CA VAL A 368 -29.48 17.42 -9.12
C VAL A 368 -29.28 16.50 -10.36
N ALA A 369 -28.97 15.20 -10.35
CA ALA A 369 -28.97 14.05 -9.43
C ALA A 369 -30.21 13.11 -9.45
N ARG A 370 -30.07 11.88 -10.01
CA ARG A 370 -30.66 10.56 -9.60
C ARG A 370 -29.75 9.37 -10.16
N PHE A 371 -29.94 8.06 -9.84
CA PHE A 371 -28.91 6.94 -9.82
C PHE A 371 -29.43 5.54 -9.27
N LYS A 372 -29.10 4.34 -9.83
CA LYS A 372 -29.31 2.95 -9.23
C LYS A 372 -28.74 1.77 -10.06
N TYR A 373 -28.69 0.55 -9.49
CA TYR A 373 -28.87 -0.75 -10.17
C TYR A 373 -29.57 -1.78 -9.23
N ASN A 374 -30.13 -2.89 -9.72
CA ASN A 374 -30.66 -4.00 -8.89
C ASN A 374 -30.16 -5.39 -9.37
N SER A 375 -30.22 -6.38 -8.48
CA SER A 375 -29.49 -7.65 -8.59
C SER A 375 -30.23 -8.82 -9.27
N LYS A 376 -29.43 -9.81 -9.70
CA LYS A 376 -29.74 -11.23 -9.99
C LYS A 376 -31.22 -11.59 -10.21
N SER A 377 -31.63 -11.73 -11.48
CA SER A 377 -32.59 -12.76 -11.90
C SER A 377 -32.10 -13.47 -13.16
N SER A 378 -32.66 -14.66 -13.46
CA SER A 378 -32.13 -15.55 -14.50
C SER A 378 -32.74 -15.31 -15.88
N SER A 379 -32.09 -15.87 -16.91
CA SER A 379 -32.69 -16.16 -18.22
C SER A 379 -32.87 -15.00 -19.21
N ARG A 380 -31.77 -14.50 -19.82
CA ARG A 380 -31.62 -14.37 -21.29
C ARG A 380 -30.29 -13.76 -21.74
N SER A 381 -29.36 -14.62 -22.17
CA SER A 381 -28.24 -14.26 -23.06
C SER A 381 -27.89 -15.44 -23.97
N VAL A 382 -28.91 -15.98 -24.66
CA VAL A 382 -28.70 -16.94 -25.76
C VAL A 382 -28.20 -16.17 -26.98
N LEU A 383 -26.88 -16.08 -27.11
CA LEU A 383 -26.08 -15.77 -28.32
C LEU A 383 -24.60 -16.00 -27.94
N PHE A 384 -23.75 -16.36 -28.90
CA PHE A 384 -22.31 -16.67 -28.71
C PHE A 384 -21.95 -17.94 -27.92
N ASN A 385 -22.68 -19.04 -28.14
CA ASN A 385 -22.11 -20.39 -27.93
C ASN A 385 -21.66 -20.96 -29.29
N ASN A 386 -20.34 -21.04 -29.52
CA ASN A 386 -19.62 -22.01 -30.37
C ASN A 386 -18.19 -21.53 -30.70
N LEU A 387 -17.25 -21.75 -29.79
CA LEU A 387 -15.81 -21.79 -30.08
C LEU A 387 -15.16 -22.94 -29.28
N PRO A 388 -14.11 -23.60 -29.79
CA PRO A 388 -13.48 -24.74 -29.12
C PRO A 388 -12.66 -24.31 -27.89
N VAL A 389 -12.44 -25.24 -26.96
CA VAL A 389 -11.66 -25.01 -25.74
C VAL A 389 -10.19 -24.75 -26.09
N GLY A 390 -9.71 -23.54 -25.76
CA GLY A 390 -8.32 -23.12 -25.87
C GLY A 390 -8.13 -21.83 -25.07
N PHE A 391 -6.91 -21.56 -24.60
CA PHE A 391 -6.61 -20.36 -23.81
C PHE A 391 -6.77 -19.09 -24.66
N SER A 392 -7.73 -18.23 -24.29
CA SER A 392 -7.78 -16.84 -24.74
C SER A 392 -7.40 -15.91 -23.59
N GLN A 393 -6.37 -15.10 -23.81
CA GLN A 393 -6.12 -13.92 -22.98
C GLN A 393 -7.19 -12.89 -23.33
N GLN A 394 -8.00 -12.49 -22.36
CA GLN A 394 -9.05 -11.48 -22.55
C GLN A 394 -8.61 -10.18 -21.88
N ASP A 395 -8.52 -9.11 -22.66
CA ASP A 395 -8.18 -7.77 -22.15
C ASP A 395 -9.45 -7.05 -21.69
N HIS A 396 -9.54 -6.79 -20.39
CA HIS A 396 -10.67 -6.10 -19.77
C HIS A 396 -10.45 -4.59 -19.86
N SER A 397 -11.22 -3.95 -20.74
CA SER A 397 -11.40 -2.50 -20.78
C SER A 397 -12.07 -1.95 -19.52
N ALA A 398 -12.01 -0.63 -19.36
CA ALA A 398 -12.75 0.07 -18.31
C ALA A 398 -14.28 -0.16 -18.33
N ALA A 399 -14.85 -0.40 -19.51
CA ALA A 399 -16.29 -0.63 -19.69
C ALA A 399 -16.71 -2.05 -19.29
N SER A 400 -15.90 -3.05 -19.65
CA SER A 400 -16.16 -4.47 -19.36
C SER A 400 -16.02 -4.80 -17.87
N LEU A 401 -15.05 -4.20 -17.16
CA LEU A 401 -14.91 -4.37 -15.70
C LEU A 401 -16.12 -3.87 -14.90
N PHE A 402 -16.93 -2.97 -15.46
CA PHE A 402 -18.18 -2.50 -14.84
C PHE A 402 -19.38 -3.44 -15.07
N LEU A 403 -19.27 -4.37 -16.02
CA LEU A 403 -20.31 -5.34 -16.37
C LEU A 403 -20.01 -6.75 -15.84
N GLU A 404 -18.83 -6.94 -15.25
CA GLU A 404 -18.37 -8.21 -14.70
C GLU A 404 -19.03 -8.48 -13.33
N PRO A 405 -19.65 -9.66 -13.12
CA PRO A 405 -20.30 -9.96 -11.86
C PRO A 405 -19.27 -10.22 -10.75
N LEU A 406 -19.55 -9.73 -9.53
CA LEU A 406 -18.78 -10.11 -8.36
C LEU A 406 -18.86 -11.64 -8.15
N PRO A 407 -17.73 -12.35 -7.92
CA PRO A 407 -17.75 -13.78 -7.63
C PRO A 407 -18.60 -14.10 -6.39
N ASN A 408 -19.24 -15.27 -6.35
CA ASN A 408 -20.02 -15.70 -5.18
C ASN A 408 -19.13 -15.77 -3.92
N LEU A 409 -19.75 -15.56 -2.76
CA LEU A 409 -19.07 -15.64 -1.47
C LEU A 409 -18.91 -17.10 -1.03
N ASP A 410 -17.70 -17.49 -0.65
CA ASP A 410 -17.45 -18.72 0.09
C ASP A 410 -17.69 -18.46 1.59
N ILE A 411 -18.78 -19.00 2.13
CA ILE A 411 -19.30 -18.58 3.43
C ILE A 411 -18.86 -19.57 4.52
N SER A 412 -18.10 -19.06 5.49
CA SER A 412 -17.52 -19.87 6.56
C SER A 412 -18.56 -20.63 7.39
N SER A 413 -18.17 -21.84 7.84
CA SER A 413 -18.89 -22.58 8.87
C SER A 413 -18.83 -21.92 10.26
N ARG A 414 -17.89 -20.99 10.48
CA ARG A 414 -17.73 -20.21 11.73
C ARG A 414 -18.17 -18.75 11.60
N ARG A 415 -19.08 -18.45 10.67
CA ARG A 415 -19.61 -17.11 10.42
C ARG A 415 -20.38 -16.50 11.60
N THR A 416 -20.50 -15.17 11.62
CA THR A 416 -21.33 -14.44 12.58
C THR A 416 -22.81 -14.84 12.47
N THR A 417 -23.46 -14.90 13.64
CA THR A 417 -24.86 -15.34 13.84
C THR A 417 -25.71 -14.29 14.55
N ARG A 418 -25.22 -13.05 14.69
CA ARG A 418 -25.93 -11.93 15.32
C ARG A 418 -25.87 -10.70 14.42
N HIS A 419 -27.00 -10.00 14.29
CA HIS A 419 -27.08 -8.80 13.45
C HIS A 419 -26.12 -7.70 13.94
N ALA A 420 -25.48 -7.00 13.01
CA ALA A 420 -24.59 -5.87 13.29
C ALA A 420 -25.32 -4.51 13.23
N LEU A 421 -26.65 -4.51 13.20
CA LEU A 421 -27.46 -3.30 13.30
C LEU A 421 -27.33 -2.64 14.68
N HIS A 422 -26.94 -1.38 14.68
CA HIS A 422 -26.96 -0.52 15.87
C HIS A 422 -28.39 -0.03 16.14
N GLN A 423 -28.75 0.12 17.42
CA GLN A 423 -30.01 0.72 17.89
C GLN A 423 -30.07 2.24 17.60
N ILE A 424 -30.16 2.56 16.31
CA ILE A 424 -30.20 3.90 15.70
C ILE A 424 -31.23 3.81 14.60
N TYR A 425 -32.25 4.66 14.64
CA TYR A 425 -33.34 4.66 13.66
C TYR A 425 -33.31 5.97 12.88
N PHE A 426 -33.42 5.89 11.55
CA PHE A 426 -33.63 7.09 10.74
C PHE A 426 -35.09 7.56 10.88
N VAL A 427 -35.28 8.83 11.28
CA VAL A 427 -36.61 9.43 11.56
C VAL A 427 -37.03 10.51 10.57
N GLY A 428 -36.22 10.81 9.54
CA GLY A 428 -36.60 11.75 8.48
C GLY A 428 -37.55 11.13 7.45
N ALA A 429 -37.98 11.90 6.45
CA ALA A 429 -38.72 11.34 5.32
C ALA A 429 -37.85 10.36 4.52
N LEU A 430 -38.31 9.12 4.35
CA LEU A 430 -37.80 8.19 3.34
C LEU A 430 -38.71 8.25 2.13
N GLN A 431 -38.12 8.19 0.93
CA GLN A 431 -38.86 8.11 -0.33
C GLN A 431 -38.07 7.27 -1.33
N PRO A 432 -38.73 6.41 -2.13
CA PRO A 432 -38.10 5.77 -3.27
C PRO A 432 -37.46 6.80 -4.21
N TRP A 433 -36.33 6.42 -4.75
CA TRP A 433 -35.54 7.25 -5.63
C TRP A 433 -36.04 7.01 -7.07
N ALA A 434 -37.02 7.79 -7.53
CA ALA A 434 -37.66 7.59 -8.85
C ALA A 434 -36.69 7.74 -10.05
N ASN A 435 -36.95 7.07 -11.18
CA ASN A 435 -36.02 6.98 -12.34
C ASN A 435 -34.66 6.33 -12.02
N PHE A 436 -34.61 5.68 -10.85
CA PHE A 436 -33.54 4.90 -10.24
C PHE A 436 -32.53 4.36 -11.28
N GLU A 437 -32.88 3.33 -12.07
CA GLU A 437 -31.97 2.68 -13.04
C GLU A 437 -31.60 3.55 -14.26
N ALA A 438 -32.53 4.37 -14.74
CA ALA A 438 -32.38 5.10 -16.01
C ALA A 438 -31.18 6.07 -15.97
N ASP A 439 -30.94 6.73 -14.84
CA ASP A 439 -29.84 7.69 -14.72
C ASP A 439 -28.46 7.01 -14.71
N VAL A 440 -28.34 5.79 -14.16
CA VAL A 440 -27.07 5.02 -14.23
C VAL A 440 -26.86 4.50 -15.64
N ALA A 441 -27.89 3.99 -16.31
CA ALA A 441 -27.79 3.59 -17.72
C ALA A 441 -27.39 4.78 -18.61
N ASN A 442 -28.00 5.94 -18.41
CA ASN A 442 -27.65 7.18 -19.13
C ASN A 442 -26.22 7.66 -18.80
N THR A 443 -25.79 7.58 -17.54
CA THR A 443 -24.41 7.93 -17.14
C THR A 443 -23.39 6.98 -17.78
N TYR A 444 -23.67 5.67 -17.80
CA TYR A 444 -22.81 4.68 -18.44
C TYR A 444 -22.75 4.89 -19.96
N ASN A 445 -23.89 5.11 -20.62
CA ASN A 445 -23.98 5.26 -22.07
C ASN A 445 -23.44 6.61 -22.59
N SER A 446 -23.36 7.64 -21.74
CA SER A 446 -22.78 8.94 -22.11
C SER A 446 -21.29 9.08 -21.78
N GLN A 447 -20.71 8.14 -21.01
CA GLN A 447 -19.27 8.12 -20.73
C GLN A 447 -18.50 7.67 -21.99
N ALA A 448 -17.54 8.50 -22.43
CA ALA A 448 -16.59 8.12 -23.47
C ALA A 448 -15.55 7.16 -22.88
N TRP A 449 -15.88 5.86 -22.84
CA TRP A 449 -15.06 4.83 -22.19
C TRP A 449 -13.66 4.73 -22.80
N SER A 450 -12.65 5.04 -21.98
CA SER A 450 -11.24 4.77 -22.30
C SER A 450 -11.03 3.34 -22.83
N PRO A 451 -10.49 3.17 -24.06
CA PRO A 451 -10.28 1.86 -24.69
C PRO A 451 -9.05 1.13 -24.14
N ARG A 452 -8.36 1.71 -23.15
CA ARG A 452 -7.20 1.11 -22.50
C ARG A 452 -7.61 -0.16 -21.74
N ALA A 453 -6.93 -1.27 -22.00
CA ALA A 453 -6.96 -2.46 -21.16
C ALA A 453 -6.46 -2.11 -19.74
N LEU A 454 -7.25 -2.42 -18.72
CA LEU A 454 -6.93 -2.14 -17.31
C LEU A 454 -6.50 -3.40 -16.54
N ALA A 455 -6.92 -4.57 -17.02
CA ALA A 455 -6.46 -5.88 -16.58
C ALA A 455 -6.55 -6.87 -17.76
N SER A 456 -5.70 -7.89 -17.77
CA SER A 456 -5.79 -9.02 -18.71
C SER A 456 -6.04 -10.30 -17.93
N SER A 457 -7.04 -11.09 -18.32
CA SER A 457 -7.37 -12.36 -17.67
C SER A 457 -7.05 -13.57 -18.54
N LEU A 458 -6.67 -14.67 -17.88
CA LEU A 458 -6.58 -16.01 -18.46
C LEU A 458 -7.82 -16.79 -18.03
N THR A 459 -8.82 -16.87 -18.92
CA THR A 459 -10.10 -17.50 -18.60
C THR A 459 -9.99 -19.03 -18.64
N SER A 460 -10.03 -19.67 -17.47
CA SER A 460 -10.28 -21.11 -17.38
C SER A 460 -11.17 -21.41 -16.16
N ASN A 461 -12.20 -22.23 -16.36
CA ASN A 461 -13.25 -22.51 -15.36
C ASN A 461 -12.93 -23.76 -14.51
N SER A 462 -11.64 -24.07 -14.29
CA SER A 462 -11.23 -25.34 -13.65
C SER A 462 -9.87 -25.32 -12.94
N LEU A 463 -9.33 -24.14 -12.64
CA LEU A 463 -8.10 -23.99 -11.87
C LEU A 463 -8.45 -23.39 -10.50
N ALA A 464 -8.23 -24.14 -9.42
CA ALA A 464 -8.42 -23.63 -8.05
C ALA A 464 -7.49 -22.45 -7.68
N GLY A 465 -6.46 -22.20 -8.49
CA GLY A 465 -5.63 -21.00 -8.46
C GLY A 465 -6.21 -19.79 -9.21
N SER A 466 -7.39 -19.91 -9.81
CA SER A 466 -8.01 -18.86 -10.64
C SER A 466 -8.39 -17.64 -9.79
N VAL A 467 -7.90 -16.48 -10.20
CA VAL A 467 -8.27 -15.20 -9.57
C VAL A 467 -9.77 -14.89 -9.69
N HIS A 468 -10.53 -15.56 -10.57
CA HIS A 468 -11.98 -15.36 -10.67
C HIS A 468 -12.78 -16.17 -9.64
N GLU A 469 -12.20 -17.20 -9.04
CA GLU A 469 -12.86 -17.98 -7.99
C GLU A 469 -12.79 -17.23 -6.63
N GLU A 470 -13.59 -17.68 -5.66
CA GLU A 470 -13.36 -17.28 -4.26
C GLU A 470 -12.34 -18.24 -3.64
N GLN A 471 -11.36 -17.66 -2.96
CA GLN A 471 -10.24 -18.34 -2.33
C GLN A 471 -10.12 -18.00 -0.83
N VAL A 472 -11.01 -17.12 -0.33
CA VAL A 472 -11.03 -16.66 1.07
C VAL A 472 -12.42 -16.85 1.66
N PHE A 473 -12.52 -17.67 2.71
CA PHE A 473 -13.74 -17.81 3.50
C PHE A 473 -14.17 -16.48 4.14
N VAL A 474 -15.42 -16.10 3.93
CA VAL A 474 -16.05 -14.90 4.47
C VAL A 474 -16.88 -15.27 5.70
N SER A 475 -16.73 -14.51 6.79
CA SER A 475 -17.29 -14.87 8.12
C SER A 475 -17.95 -13.73 8.88
N ASP A 476 -17.71 -12.48 8.52
CA ASP A 476 -18.20 -11.28 9.21
C ASP A 476 -18.23 -10.05 8.26
N GLU A 477 -18.72 -8.91 8.77
CA GLU A 477 -18.79 -7.66 8.02
C GLU A 477 -17.41 -7.15 7.54
N ARG A 478 -16.31 -7.48 8.24
CA ARG A 478 -14.96 -7.05 7.87
C ARG A 478 -14.38 -7.88 6.71
N SER A 479 -14.67 -9.17 6.67
CA SER A 479 -14.34 -10.02 5.53
C SER A 479 -15.17 -9.65 4.30
N ILE A 480 -16.45 -9.26 4.47
CA ILE A 480 -17.26 -8.62 3.41
C ILE A 480 -16.60 -7.31 2.94
N GLN A 481 -16.22 -6.42 3.86
CA GLN A 481 -15.57 -5.14 3.57
C GLN A 481 -14.28 -5.32 2.75
N GLY A 482 -13.35 -6.14 3.25
CA GLY A 482 -12.08 -6.41 2.57
C GLY A 482 -12.25 -7.09 1.22
N ARG A 483 -13.23 -8.00 1.08
CA ARG A 483 -13.59 -8.62 -0.20
C ARG A 483 -14.14 -7.61 -1.19
N LEU A 484 -15.00 -6.68 -0.75
CA LEU A 484 -15.57 -5.64 -1.62
C LEU A 484 -14.51 -4.58 -2.01
N ASP A 485 -13.63 -4.16 -1.11
CA ASP A 485 -12.51 -3.27 -1.45
C ASP A 485 -11.51 -3.93 -2.42
N GLY A 486 -11.25 -5.23 -2.26
CA GLY A 486 -10.42 -6.00 -3.19
C GLY A 486 -11.05 -6.15 -4.58
N ARG A 487 -12.33 -6.51 -4.67
CA ARG A 487 -13.00 -6.83 -5.95
C ARG A 487 -13.67 -5.64 -6.64
N ALA A 488 -14.40 -4.80 -5.89
CA ALA A 488 -15.05 -3.62 -6.43
C ALA A 488 -14.21 -2.36 -6.23
N GLY A 489 -13.68 -2.12 -5.03
CA GLY A 489 -12.97 -0.88 -4.69
C GLY A 489 -11.72 -0.64 -5.56
N THR A 490 -10.84 -1.62 -5.65
CA THR A 490 -9.61 -1.54 -6.44
C THR A 490 -9.90 -1.33 -7.94
N VAL A 491 -10.91 -2.05 -8.47
CA VAL A 491 -11.39 -1.90 -9.85
C VAL A 491 -11.98 -0.51 -10.09
N LEU A 492 -12.86 -0.03 -9.21
CA LEU A 492 -13.44 1.32 -9.29
C LEU A 492 -12.35 2.40 -9.28
N GLY A 493 -11.35 2.27 -8.40
CA GLY A 493 -10.20 3.20 -8.35
C GLY A 493 -9.37 3.21 -9.63
N ALA A 494 -9.16 2.04 -10.25
CA ALA A 494 -8.47 1.93 -11.54
C ALA A 494 -9.30 2.53 -12.68
N VAL A 495 -10.62 2.27 -12.72
CA VAL A 495 -11.53 2.79 -13.74
C VAL A 495 -11.72 4.30 -13.60
N PHE A 496 -11.93 4.84 -12.41
CA PHE A 496 -12.02 6.30 -12.20
C PHE A 496 -10.76 7.01 -12.70
N ARG A 497 -9.57 6.48 -12.39
CA ARG A 497 -8.29 6.97 -12.94
C ARG A 497 -8.26 6.90 -14.47
N ALA A 498 -8.70 5.80 -15.07
CA ALA A 498 -8.72 5.61 -16.53
C ALA A 498 -9.73 6.51 -17.27
N GLN A 499 -10.82 6.93 -16.58
CA GLN A 499 -11.81 7.88 -17.08
C GLN A 499 -11.52 9.35 -16.65
N ASN A 500 -10.36 9.61 -16.04
CA ASN A 500 -9.97 10.93 -15.50
C ASN A 500 -10.98 11.54 -14.50
N GLN A 501 -11.64 10.69 -13.70
CA GLN A 501 -12.56 11.07 -12.64
C GLN A 501 -11.81 11.23 -11.31
N ASP A 502 -11.93 12.37 -10.63
CA ASP A 502 -11.28 12.62 -9.33
C ASP A 502 -12.03 11.96 -8.16
N LEU A 503 -12.10 10.63 -8.18
CA LEU A 503 -12.71 9.81 -7.15
C LEU A 503 -11.92 8.51 -6.96
N LYS A 504 -11.74 8.07 -5.72
CA LYS A 504 -11.11 6.81 -5.33
C LYS A 504 -11.71 6.29 -4.02
N PRO A 505 -11.82 4.98 -3.81
CA PRO A 505 -11.99 4.43 -2.46
C PRO A 505 -10.76 4.69 -1.57
N GLY A 506 -10.91 4.45 -0.27
CA GLY A 506 -9.78 4.40 0.67
C GLY A 506 -10.23 4.46 2.12
N SER A 507 -9.29 4.77 3.03
CA SER A 507 -9.56 4.78 4.47
C SER A 507 -10.20 6.09 4.94
N PHE A 508 -11.31 5.98 5.69
CA PHE A 508 -12.00 7.11 6.32
C PHE A 508 -11.08 7.95 7.23
N LYS A 509 -10.11 7.33 7.90
CA LYS A 509 -9.15 8.04 8.77
C LYS A 509 -8.19 8.95 8.00
N GLY A 510 -7.98 8.70 6.71
CA GLY A 510 -7.21 9.58 5.82
C GLY A 510 -8.06 10.64 5.11
N ALA A 511 -9.38 10.60 5.28
CA ALA A 511 -10.30 11.46 4.54
C ALA A 511 -10.54 12.80 5.25
N GLN A 512 -10.41 13.90 4.50
CA GLN A 512 -10.80 15.23 4.98
C GLN A 512 -12.33 15.36 4.96
N LEU A 513 -12.90 15.70 6.11
CA LEU A 513 -14.35 15.88 6.29
C LEU A 513 -14.75 17.34 6.12
N PRO A 514 -15.97 17.65 5.62
CA PRO A 514 -16.53 19.00 5.60
C PRO A 514 -16.75 19.64 6.99
N TYR A 515 -16.58 18.87 8.07
CA TYR A 515 -16.77 19.29 9.45
C TYR A 515 -15.78 18.54 10.36
N GLN A 516 -15.15 19.24 11.30
CA GLN A 516 -14.14 18.67 12.21
C GLN A 516 -14.78 18.02 13.46
N GLY A 517 -14.04 17.10 14.09
CA GLY A 517 -14.41 16.50 15.38
C GLY A 517 -15.19 15.18 15.32
N TYR A 518 -15.29 14.53 14.15
CA TYR A 518 -15.97 13.23 14.05
C TYR A 518 -15.07 12.05 14.44
N LEU A 519 -15.61 11.10 15.23
CA LEU A 519 -14.85 9.99 15.82
C LEU A 519 -15.30 8.58 15.40
N LYS A 520 -16.46 8.42 14.76
CA LYS A 520 -16.90 7.12 14.23
C LYS A 520 -16.34 6.94 12.81
N ALA A 521 -15.93 5.71 12.47
CA ALA A 521 -15.50 5.36 11.14
C ALA A 521 -16.57 4.48 10.47
N PRO A 522 -17.14 4.88 9.33
CA PRO A 522 -17.84 4.00 8.40
C PRO A 522 -16.90 2.98 7.78
N ASP A 523 -17.44 1.88 7.26
CA ASP A 523 -16.66 0.82 6.61
C ASP A 523 -16.02 1.32 5.30
N PHE A 524 -16.73 2.14 4.52
CA PHE A 524 -16.24 2.65 3.23
C PHE A 524 -16.25 4.18 3.17
N VAL A 525 -15.28 4.74 2.42
CA VAL A 525 -15.35 6.11 1.91
C VAL A 525 -14.90 6.15 0.45
N LEU A 526 -15.62 6.90 -0.38
CA LEU A 526 -15.10 7.42 -1.64
C LEU A 526 -14.68 8.87 -1.44
N MET A 527 -13.46 9.21 -1.86
CA MET A 527 -12.85 10.53 -1.68
C MET A 527 -12.09 10.97 -2.94
N THR A 528 -11.80 12.27 -3.03
CA THR A 528 -10.96 12.88 -4.08
C THR A 528 -9.48 12.53 -3.91
N SER A 529 -8.66 12.87 -4.90
CA SER A 529 -7.19 12.80 -4.81
C SER A 529 -6.65 13.65 -3.66
N ALA A 530 -7.27 14.81 -3.39
CA ALA A 530 -7.05 15.67 -2.23
C ALA A 530 -7.64 15.12 -0.90
N CYS A 531 -8.02 13.84 -0.87
CA CYS A 531 -8.61 13.11 0.25
C CYS A 531 -9.94 13.68 0.81
N VAL A 532 -10.57 14.67 0.17
CA VAL A 532 -11.89 15.16 0.58
C VAL A 532 -12.95 14.10 0.33
N ALA A 533 -13.63 13.66 1.39
CA ALA A 533 -14.71 12.67 1.35
C ALA A 533 -15.90 13.12 0.49
N LYS A 534 -16.56 12.16 -0.18
CA LYS A 534 -17.70 12.40 -1.11
C LYS A 534 -18.87 11.46 -0.87
N VAL A 535 -18.59 10.18 -0.62
CA VAL A 535 -19.57 9.13 -0.35
C VAL A 535 -19.09 8.28 0.83
N LEU A 536 -20.00 7.83 1.69
CA LEU A 536 -19.69 6.87 2.77
C LEU A 536 -20.42 5.55 2.52
N GLY A 537 -19.96 4.45 3.13
CA GLY A 537 -20.66 3.17 3.07
C GLY A 537 -20.56 2.36 4.35
N GLU A 538 -21.48 1.42 4.49
CA GLU A 538 -21.59 0.45 5.58
C GLU A 538 -21.76 -0.97 4.98
N ALA A 539 -21.06 -1.96 5.53
CA ALA A 539 -21.15 -3.36 5.18
C ALA A 539 -22.04 -4.12 6.17
N LYS A 540 -22.82 -5.09 5.69
CA LYS A 540 -23.58 -6.08 6.49
C LYS A 540 -23.41 -7.46 5.85
N VAL A 541 -23.57 -8.55 6.60
CA VAL A 541 -23.47 -9.91 6.03
C VAL A 541 -24.81 -10.38 5.41
N PRO A 542 -24.83 -11.01 4.21
CA PRO A 542 -26.07 -11.35 3.51
C PRO A 542 -26.86 -12.53 4.13
N TRP A 543 -26.20 -13.37 4.94
CA TRP A 543 -26.81 -14.58 5.54
C TRP A 543 -27.56 -14.34 6.87
N ILE A 544 -27.75 -13.08 7.27
CA ILE A 544 -28.54 -12.69 8.45
C ILE A 544 -29.85 -12.07 7.96
N ALA A 545 -30.98 -12.50 8.55
CA ALA A 545 -32.31 -12.12 8.08
C ALA A 545 -32.54 -10.61 8.15
N GLU A 546 -32.11 -9.97 9.24
CA GLU A 546 -32.20 -8.54 9.49
C GLU A 546 -31.27 -7.70 8.59
N HIS A 547 -30.46 -8.33 7.75
CA HIS A 547 -29.60 -7.68 6.77
C HIS A 547 -30.10 -7.85 5.31
N ARG A 548 -31.22 -8.56 5.08
CA ARG A 548 -31.79 -8.81 3.74
C ARG A 548 -32.37 -7.53 3.13
N LEU A 549 -31.56 -6.86 2.30
CA LEU A 549 -31.86 -5.53 1.77
C LEU A 549 -33.01 -5.54 0.75
N ASP A 550 -33.23 -6.67 0.08
CA ASP A 550 -34.42 -6.94 -0.72
C ASP A 550 -35.69 -6.91 0.13
N ASN A 551 -35.80 -7.81 1.13
CA ASN A 551 -36.96 -7.89 2.00
C ASN A 551 -37.27 -6.54 2.67
N LEU A 552 -36.24 -5.84 3.16
CA LEU A 552 -36.40 -4.53 3.82
C LEU A 552 -36.89 -3.41 2.88
N VAL A 553 -36.66 -3.53 1.57
CA VAL A 553 -37.19 -2.58 0.58
C VAL A 553 -38.60 -2.99 0.16
N ASP A 554 -38.84 -4.28 -0.09
CA ASP A 554 -40.18 -4.79 -0.44
C ASP A 554 -41.19 -4.53 0.69
N GLU A 555 -40.82 -4.77 1.95
CA GLU A 555 -41.62 -4.44 3.15
C GLU A 555 -41.92 -2.94 3.27
N PHE A 556 -41.03 -2.07 2.79
CA PHE A 556 -41.21 -0.62 2.83
C PHE A 556 -42.07 -0.11 1.66
N GLU A 557 -41.90 -0.66 0.45
CA GLU A 557 -42.68 -0.25 -0.72
C GLU A 557 -44.13 -0.79 -0.69
N ASN A 558 -44.38 -1.92 -0.01
CA ASN A 558 -45.74 -2.40 0.31
C ASN A 558 -46.34 -1.71 1.55
N GLY A 559 -45.52 -1.10 2.42
CA GLY A 559 -45.95 -0.34 3.60
C GLY A 559 -46.05 -1.14 4.91
N ASP A 560 -45.67 -2.42 4.91
CA ASP A 560 -45.88 -3.35 6.03
C ASP A 560 -44.81 -3.25 7.14
N ALA A 561 -43.59 -2.77 6.87
CA ALA A 561 -42.55 -2.65 7.91
C ALA A 561 -41.61 -1.43 7.77
N GLU A 562 -42.16 -0.21 7.70
CA GLU A 562 -41.35 1.02 7.62
C GLU A 562 -40.23 1.12 8.69
N GLN A 563 -40.46 0.56 9.88
CA GLN A 563 -39.52 0.63 11.01
C GLN A 563 -38.28 -0.29 10.85
N THR A 564 -38.35 -1.39 10.09
CA THR A 564 -37.20 -2.30 9.88
C THR A 564 -36.17 -1.65 8.95
N LEU A 565 -36.61 -1.10 7.81
CA LEU A 565 -35.74 -0.33 6.92
C LEU A 565 -35.15 0.90 7.62
N ARG A 566 -35.94 1.61 8.43
CA ARG A 566 -35.46 2.76 9.22
C ARG A 566 -34.37 2.39 10.24
N HIS A 567 -34.39 1.17 10.78
CA HIS A 567 -33.32 0.62 11.63
C HIS A 567 -32.06 0.34 10.80
N ALA A 568 -32.20 -0.42 9.70
CA ALA A 568 -31.08 -0.80 8.84
C ALA A 568 -30.32 0.41 8.26
N LEU A 569 -31.05 1.44 7.81
CA LEU A 569 -30.46 2.66 7.26
C LEU A 569 -29.94 3.64 8.33
N GLY A 570 -30.30 3.45 9.61
CA GLY A 570 -30.07 4.44 10.67
C GLY A 570 -28.59 4.78 10.92
N GLN A 571 -27.70 3.79 10.83
CA GLN A 571 -26.26 3.98 11.02
C GLN A 571 -25.62 4.81 9.89
N VAL A 572 -25.82 4.42 8.63
CA VAL A 572 -25.27 5.15 7.47
C VAL A 572 -25.93 6.53 7.31
N ALA A 573 -27.22 6.67 7.59
CA ALA A 573 -27.90 7.97 7.61
C ALA A 573 -27.34 8.90 8.71
N ARG A 574 -26.98 8.34 9.88
CA ARG A 574 -26.28 9.10 10.93
C ARG A 574 -24.91 9.57 10.47
N TYR A 575 -24.15 8.74 9.75
CA TYR A 575 -22.85 9.14 9.18
C TYR A 575 -22.97 10.26 8.15
N MET A 576 -23.94 10.16 7.22
CA MET A 576 -24.24 11.22 6.24
C MET A 576 -24.61 12.54 6.94
N LEU A 577 -25.41 12.48 8.01
CA LEU A 577 -25.79 13.64 8.80
C LEU A 577 -24.60 14.29 9.51
N ASP A 578 -23.82 13.51 10.26
CA ASP A 578 -22.71 14.01 11.08
C ASP A 578 -21.57 14.59 10.25
N THR A 579 -21.21 13.91 9.15
CA THR A 579 -20.16 14.36 8.21
C THR A 579 -20.65 15.41 7.21
N ARG A 580 -21.96 15.68 7.18
CA ARG A 580 -22.67 16.54 6.20
C ARG A 580 -22.51 16.05 4.74
N LEU A 581 -22.17 14.78 4.53
CA LEU A 581 -22.01 14.20 3.19
C LEU A 581 -23.37 13.83 2.58
N LYS A 582 -23.50 14.14 1.28
CA LYS A 582 -24.77 14.03 0.55
C LYS A 582 -25.11 12.59 0.16
N TYR A 583 -24.12 11.73 0.01
CA TYR A 583 -24.27 10.38 -0.55
C TYR A 583 -23.77 9.32 0.44
N GLY A 584 -24.49 8.20 0.51
CA GLY A 584 -24.13 7.04 1.31
C GLY A 584 -24.55 5.74 0.62
N PHE A 585 -24.15 4.59 1.15
CA PHE A 585 -24.70 3.29 0.77
C PHE A 585 -24.66 2.27 1.90
N LEU A 586 -25.55 1.28 1.84
CA LEU A 586 -25.57 0.10 2.69
C LEU A 586 -25.46 -1.13 1.77
N THR A 587 -24.49 -2.00 1.99
CA THR A 587 -24.22 -3.15 1.12
C THR A 587 -24.09 -4.46 1.87
N THR A 588 -24.56 -5.54 1.26
CA THR A 588 -24.34 -6.93 1.69
C THR A 588 -23.43 -7.71 0.75
N TYR A 589 -22.66 -7.01 -0.11
CA TYR A 589 -21.95 -7.54 -1.28
C TYR A 589 -22.87 -8.09 -2.39
N GLU A 590 -23.93 -8.84 -2.03
CA GLU A 590 -24.94 -9.32 -2.97
C GLU A 590 -25.95 -8.24 -3.39
N GLN A 591 -26.28 -7.32 -2.47
CA GLN A 591 -27.26 -6.25 -2.67
C GLN A 591 -26.68 -4.93 -2.14
N THR A 592 -27.12 -3.79 -2.69
CA THR A 592 -26.68 -2.46 -2.21
C THR A 592 -27.80 -1.42 -2.33
N ILE A 593 -28.18 -0.82 -1.20
CA ILE A 593 -29.07 0.35 -1.15
C ILE A 593 -28.19 1.60 -1.22
N PHE A 594 -28.38 2.41 -2.27
CA PHE A 594 -27.72 3.72 -2.41
C PHE A 594 -28.59 4.84 -1.84
N LEU A 595 -27.99 5.70 -1.02
CA LEU A 595 -28.66 6.76 -0.27
C LEU A 595 -28.20 8.13 -0.73
N ARG A 596 -29.15 9.09 -0.75
CA ARG A 596 -28.85 10.49 -0.98
C ARG A 596 -29.71 11.38 -0.12
N LYS A 597 -29.07 12.23 0.66
CA LYS A 597 -29.71 13.35 1.34
C LYS A 597 -30.27 14.32 0.30
N VAL A 598 -31.58 14.56 0.35
CA VAL A 598 -32.24 15.66 -0.36
C VAL A 598 -32.54 16.74 0.66
N ASP A 599 -31.95 17.91 0.47
CA ASP A 599 -32.29 19.10 1.23
C ASP A 599 -33.62 19.66 0.72
N VAL A 600 -34.73 19.12 1.23
CA VAL A 600 -35.98 19.89 1.31
C VAL A 600 -35.66 21.14 2.13
N GLY A 601 -36.05 22.31 1.61
CA GLY A 601 -35.88 23.57 2.31
C GLY A 601 -36.60 23.57 3.66
N ARG A 602 -36.22 24.47 4.57
CA ARG A 602 -37.00 24.70 5.78
C ARG A 602 -38.43 25.07 5.39
N VAL A 603 -39.37 24.24 5.86
CA VAL A 603 -40.78 24.62 6.05
C VAL A 603 -40.85 25.53 7.28
#